data_AF-A0A7S0AQP6-F1
#
_entry.id   AF-A0A7S0AQP6-F1
#
_cell.length_a   1.000
_cell.length_b   1.000
_cell.length_c   1.000
_cell.angle_alpha   90.00
_cell.angle_beta   90.00
_cell.angle_gamma   90.00
#
_symmetry.space_group_name_H-M   'P 1'
#
loop_
_entity.id
_entity.type
_entity.pdbx_description
1 polymer ?
#
loop_
_entity_poly.entity_id
_entity_poly.type
_entity_poly.pdbx_seq_one_letter_code
_entity_poly.pdbx_strand_id
1 'polypeptide(L)'
;TRTRALASMGGKNKKKNVIIPYRSSNLTRLLRESFERDSARLCVIATVAPNATDTEHSMETLRFVSQLVGSEKKIQEGPPREVVSIVAEMKKVEVAPKAYSHEQLCAFLKKKKINAALPKRIDGKALMKMSSAQIRSHMKISESLSDIIFNALRKENDRVTKLQRAERLRVSQARKAGSGHA
;
A
#
# COMPACT_ATOMS: atom_id res chain seq x y z
N THR A 1 24.18 34.98 11.30
CA THR A 1 24.62 34.12 12.42
C THR A 1 23.66 34.22 13.60
N ARG A 2 22.55 33.46 13.60
CA ARG A 2 21.67 33.26 14.78
C ARG A 2 20.62 32.18 14.49
N THR A 3 20.87 30.98 14.97
CA THR A 3 19.98 29.81 14.93
C THR A 3 18.72 30.09 15.76
N ARG A 4 17.54 30.02 15.11
CA ARG A 4 16.20 30.08 15.73
C ARG A 4 15.52 28.74 15.53
N ALA A 5 15.78 27.79 16.41
CA ALA A 5 15.00 26.59 16.67
C ALA A 5 15.79 25.88 17.78
N LEU A 6 15.56 26.17 19.06
CA LEU A 6 14.67 25.36 19.89
C LEU A 6 14.41 26.05 21.25
N ALA A 7 14.63 27.37 21.34
CA ALA A 7 14.51 28.10 22.59
C ALA A 7 13.98 29.51 22.39
N SER A 8 12.70 29.72 22.68
CA SER A 8 12.27 30.92 23.40
C SER A 8 10.89 30.68 23.99
N MET A 9 10.87 30.26 25.26
CA MET A 9 9.88 30.77 26.20
C MET A 9 9.79 32.29 26.01
N GLY A 10 8.57 32.81 25.89
CA GLY A 10 8.30 34.23 25.76
C GLY A 10 8.85 34.99 26.95
N GLY A 11 9.68 36.01 26.69
CA GLY A 11 10.21 36.90 27.71
C GLY A 11 11.29 37.80 27.13
N LYS A 12 10.90 39.03 26.77
CA LYS A 12 11.83 40.10 26.36
C LYS A 12 12.82 40.35 27.50
N ASN A 13 14.06 39.82 27.45
CA ASN A 13 15.22 40.42 28.11
C ASN A 13 16.55 39.67 27.87
N LYS A 14 17.58 40.45 27.50
CA LYS A 14 19.03 40.18 27.48
C LYS A 14 19.51 39.01 26.60
N LYS A 15 20.66 39.20 25.95
CA LYS A 15 21.40 38.15 25.23
C LYS A 15 21.86 37.08 26.22
N LYS A 16 20.97 36.18 26.63
CA LYS A 16 21.33 35.00 27.41
C LYS A 16 22.05 34.04 26.47
N ASN A 17 23.23 33.56 26.87
CA ASN A 17 23.84 32.40 26.23
C ASN A 17 22.91 31.21 26.47
N VAL A 18 22.09 30.89 25.47
CA VAL A 18 21.19 29.73 25.54
C VAL A 18 22.02 28.49 25.32
N ILE A 19 22.20 27.70 26.38
CA ILE A 19 22.81 26.37 26.28
C ILE A 19 21.74 25.41 25.77
N ILE A 20 21.95 24.86 24.57
CA ILE A 20 21.06 23.85 23.99
C ILE A 20 21.51 22.48 24.49
N PRO A 21 20.64 21.70 25.18
CA PRO A 21 21.05 20.49 25.89
C PRO A 21 21.19 19.27 24.96
N TYR A 22 22.05 19.33 23.94
CA TYR A 22 22.26 18.20 23.03
C TYR A 22 22.79 16.94 23.71
N ARG A 23 23.39 17.06 24.90
CA ARG A 23 23.93 15.95 25.68
C ARG A 23 22.92 15.23 26.58
N SER A 24 21.66 15.66 26.59
CA SER A 24 20.60 15.00 27.38
C SER A 24 20.27 13.60 26.87
N SER A 25 20.44 13.35 25.56
CA SER A 25 20.25 12.04 24.95
C SER A 25 21.33 11.74 23.91
N ASN A 26 21.62 10.45 23.70
CA ASN A 26 22.54 10.02 22.64
C ASN A 26 22.02 10.43 21.25
N LEU A 27 20.70 10.39 21.04
CA LEU A 27 20.06 10.79 19.78
C LEU A 27 20.34 12.27 19.46
N THR A 28 20.06 13.18 20.40
CA THR A 28 20.30 14.62 20.20
C THR A 28 21.79 14.96 20.13
N ARG A 29 22.66 14.12 20.70
CA ARG A 29 24.11 14.30 20.61
C ARG A 29 24.62 13.98 19.21
N LEU A 30 24.10 12.92 18.59
CA LEU A 30 24.41 12.56 17.20
C LEU A 30 23.79 13.53 16.20
N LEU A 31 22.56 13.97 16.44
CA LEU A 31 21.84 14.90 15.56
C LEU A 31 22.21 16.37 15.74
N ARG A 32 23.17 16.69 16.63
CA ARG A 32 23.57 18.06 16.94
C ARG A 32 23.91 18.86 15.67
N GLU A 33 24.68 18.27 14.78
CA GLU A 33 25.10 18.93 13.54
C GLU A 33 23.91 19.23 12.63
N SER A 34 22.93 18.33 12.56
CA SER A 34 21.69 18.53 11.81
C SER A 34 20.82 19.67 12.35
N PHE A 35 20.93 19.99 13.64
CA PHE A 35 20.21 21.12 14.25
C PHE A 35 20.96 22.45 14.16
N GLU A 36 22.29 22.43 14.07
CA GLU A 36 23.12 23.65 14.06
C GLU A 36 23.49 24.13 12.63
N ARG A 37 23.57 23.22 11.65
CA ARG A 37 23.99 23.52 10.29
C ARG A 37 22.90 24.26 9.51
N ASP A 38 23.24 25.44 8.97
CA ASP A 38 22.29 26.29 8.23
C ASP A 38 21.70 25.63 6.95
N SER A 39 22.43 24.68 6.35
CA SER A 39 21.96 23.94 5.17
C SER A 39 21.09 22.72 5.50
N ALA A 40 21.03 22.31 6.77
CA ALA A 40 20.24 21.16 7.19
C ALA A 40 18.76 21.54 7.32
N ARG A 41 17.88 20.61 6.97
CA ARG A 41 16.43 20.76 7.11
C ARG A 41 15.90 19.65 8.01
N LEU A 42 15.06 20.02 8.95
CA LEU A 42 14.37 19.08 9.83
C LEU A 42 12.92 18.94 9.37
N CYS A 43 12.48 17.70 9.17
CA CYS A 43 11.09 17.37 8.94
C CYS A 43 10.60 16.47 10.08
N VAL A 44 9.40 16.74 10.60
CA VAL A 44 8.77 15.95 11.67
C VAL A 44 7.40 15.53 11.17
N ILE A 45 7.11 14.23 11.21
CA ILE A 45 5.81 13.67 10.86
C ILE A 45 5.13 13.25 12.17
N ALA A 46 4.03 13.92 12.49
CA ALA A 46 3.21 13.61 13.65
C ALA A 46 2.18 12.53 13.27
N THR A 47 2.25 11.36 13.90
CA THR A 47 1.25 10.32 13.75
C THR A 47 0.21 10.45 14.86
N VAL A 48 -1.04 10.71 14.49
CA VAL A 48 -2.14 10.83 15.44
C VAL A 48 -3.18 9.75 15.18
N ALA A 49 -3.83 9.29 16.24
CA ALA A 49 -4.89 8.31 16.15
C ALA A 49 -6.25 9.05 16.08
N PRO A 50 -7.18 8.63 15.20
CA PRO A 50 -8.49 9.27 15.06
C PRO A 50 -9.53 8.79 16.09
N ASN A 51 -9.15 7.89 16.99
CA ASN A 51 -10.05 7.32 18.00
C ASN A 51 -10.20 8.26 19.22
N ALA A 52 -11.40 8.27 19.80
CA ALA A 52 -11.67 9.12 20.97
C ALA A 52 -10.85 8.69 22.20
N THR A 53 -10.54 7.40 22.36
CA THR A 53 -9.77 6.87 23.49
C THR A 53 -8.34 7.40 23.55
N ASP A 54 -7.73 7.71 22.41
CA ASP A 54 -6.32 8.14 22.36
C ASP A 54 -6.20 9.66 22.13
N THR A 55 -7.28 10.40 22.42
CA THR A 55 -7.32 11.86 22.26
C THR A 55 -6.23 12.55 23.08
N GLU A 56 -5.99 12.11 24.32
CA GLU A 56 -4.97 12.68 25.19
C GLU A 56 -3.56 12.50 24.60
N HIS A 57 -3.21 11.28 24.21
CA HIS A 57 -1.92 10.97 23.57
C HIS A 57 -1.73 11.67 22.22
N SER A 58 -2.79 11.77 21.42
CA SER A 58 -2.76 12.50 20.15
C SER A 58 -2.56 14.00 20.39
N MET A 59 -3.18 14.56 21.44
CA MET A 59 -3.01 15.96 21.82
C MET A 59 -1.60 16.25 22.33
N GLU A 60 -1.00 15.36 23.13
CA GLU A 60 0.41 15.46 23.56
C GLU A 60 1.35 15.50 22.35
N THR A 61 1.12 14.62 21.38
CA THR A 61 1.88 14.57 20.13
C THR A 61 1.79 15.89 19.37
N LEU A 62 0.59 16.45 19.20
CA LEU A 62 0.38 17.72 18.51
C LEU A 62 1.01 18.90 19.26
N ARG A 63 0.90 18.92 20.60
CA ARG A 63 1.53 19.96 21.45
C ARG A 63 3.05 19.93 21.31
N PHE A 64 3.66 18.76 21.34
CA PHE A 64 5.10 18.60 21.15
C PHE A 64 5.57 19.17 19.80
N VAL A 65 4.88 18.81 18.72
CA VAL A 65 5.21 19.28 17.37
C VAL A 65 5.00 20.80 17.24
N SER A 66 3.93 21.34 17.84
CA SER A 66 3.70 22.78 17.88
C SER A 66 4.84 23.52 18.61
N GLN A 67 5.34 22.98 19.73
CA GLN A 67 6.49 23.53 20.45
C GLN A 67 7.79 23.51 19.64
N LEU A 68 8.02 22.46 18.83
CA LEU A 68 9.19 22.39 17.95
C LEU A 68 9.21 23.49 16.89
N VAL A 69 8.04 23.89 16.36
CA VAL A 69 7.93 25.00 15.40
C VAL A 69 8.19 26.36 16.09
N GLY A 70 7.90 26.46 17.39
CA GLY A 70 8.27 27.57 18.27
C GLY A 70 7.50 28.88 18.05
N SER A 71 6.60 28.94 17.07
CA SER A 71 5.72 30.09 16.84
C SER A 71 4.49 29.66 16.05
N GLU A 72 3.30 29.81 16.64
CA GLU A 72 2.01 29.49 15.99
C GLU A 72 1.81 30.26 14.66
N LYS A 73 2.38 31.47 14.56
CA LYS A 73 2.35 32.31 13.34
C LYS A 73 3.06 31.71 12.13
N LYS A 74 3.81 30.61 12.30
CA LYS A 74 4.48 29.88 11.21
C LYS A 74 3.74 28.62 10.78
N ILE A 75 2.67 28.24 11.48
CA ILE A 75 1.85 27.11 11.10
C ILE A 75 1.01 27.57 9.90
N GLN A 76 1.32 27.00 8.74
CA GLN A 76 0.55 27.21 7.52
C GLN A 76 -0.03 25.87 7.12
N GLU A 77 -1.36 25.82 6.95
CA GLU A 77 -1.99 24.68 6.33
C GLU A 77 -1.61 24.66 4.85
N GLY A 78 -0.83 23.65 4.45
CA GLY A 78 -0.58 23.38 3.06
C GLY A 78 -1.85 22.86 2.37
N PRO A 79 -1.95 22.97 1.03
CA PRO A 79 -3.05 22.34 0.31
C PRO A 79 -3.09 20.84 0.63
N PRO A 80 -4.29 20.25 0.80
CA PRO A 80 -4.43 18.81 0.97
C PRO A 80 -3.66 18.10 -0.15
N ARG A 81 -2.64 17.34 0.23
CA ARG A 81 -1.96 16.46 -0.71
C ARG A 81 -2.76 15.17 -0.75
N GLU A 82 -3.36 14.86 -1.89
CA GLU A 82 -3.81 13.50 -2.14
C GLU A 82 -2.59 12.58 -2.07
N VAL A 83 -2.48 11.86 -0.95
CA VAL A 83 -1.51 10.81 -0.82
C VAL A 83 -2.05 9.68 -1.67
N VAL A 84 -1.61 9.61 -2.93
CA VAL A 84 -1.93 8.49 -3.82
C VAL A 84 -1.38 7.26 -3.12
N SER A 85 -2.25 6.55 -2.42
CA SER A 85 -1.86 5.28 -1.83
C SER A 85 -1.40 4.43 -3.01
N ILE A 86 -0.21 3.85 -2.92
CA ILE A 86 0.32 2.88 -3.89
C ILE A 86 -0.64 1.68 -4.08
N VAL A 87 -1.67 1.60 -3.24
CA VAL A 87 -2.74 0.61 -3.22
C VAL A 87 -3.91 0.99 -4.15
N ALA A 88 -4.10 2.27 -4.49
CA ALA A 88 -5.24 2.74 -5.29
C ALA A 88 -5.12 2.37 -6.79
N GLU A 89 -3.92 2.13 -7.31
CA GLU A 89 -3.71 1.59 -8.66
C GLU A 89 -3.62 0.05 -8.70
N MET A 90 -4.17 -0.66 -7.72
CA MET A 90 -4.40 -2.09 -7.90
C MET A 90 -5.55 -2.26 -8.89
N LYS A 91 -5.24 -2.27 -10.20
CA LYS A 91 -6.14 -2.85 -11.21
C LYS A 91 -6.63 -4.18 -10.63
N LYS A 92 -7.96 -4.40 -10.60
CA LYS A 92 -8.56 -5.67 -10.12
C LYS A 92 -7.78 -6.82 -10.75
N VAL A 93 -6.95 -7.47 -9.95
CA VAL A 93 -6.11 -8.56 -10.44
C VAL A 93 -7.04 -9.67 -10.88
N GLU A 94 -7.06 -9.98 -12.17
CA GLU A 94 -7.89 -11.06 -12.69
C GLU A 94 -7.57 -12.34 -11.92
N VAL A 95 -8.61 -13.01 -11.42
CA VAL A 95 -8.47 -14.24 -10.64
C VAL A 95 -8.16 -15.38 -11.61
N ALA A 96 -7.26 -16.29 -11.23
CA ALA A 96 -6.94 -17.44 -12.07
C ALA A 96 -8.10 -18.45 -12.06
N PRO A 97 -8.34 -19.20 -13.16
CA PRO A 97 -9.40 -20.21 -13.23
C PRO A 97 -9.36 -21.26 -12.10
N LYS A 98 -8.18 -21.51 -11.51
CA LYS A 98 -8.01 -22.39 -10.34
C LYS A 98 -8.75 -21.89 -9.08
N ALA A 99 -9.05 -20.60 -9.00
CA ALA A 99 -9.76 -19.98 -7.88
C ALA A 99 -11.14 -19.43 -8.30
N TYR A 100 -11.66 -19.80 -9.48
CA TYR A 100 -13.02 -19.43 -9.87
C TYR A 100 -14.06 -20.10 -8.98
N SER A 101 -14.98 -19.29 -8.45
CA SER A 101 -16.26 -19.78 -7.96
C SER A 101 -17.10 -20.34 -9.12
N HIS A 102 -18.11 -21.16 -8.80
CA HIS A 102 -19.05 -21.68 -9.79
C HIS A 102 -19.64 -20.58 -10.70
N GLU A 103 -20.02 -19.43 -10.14
CA GLU A 103 -20.57 -18.29 -10.89
C GLU A 103 -19.54 -17.69 -11.86
N GLN A 104 -18.31 -17.52 -11.40
CA GLN A 104 -17.22 -16.98 -12.22
C GLN A 104 -16.84 -17.92 -13.36
N LEU A 105 -16.87 -19.23 -13.11
CA LEU A 105 -16.63 -20.26 -14.12
C LEU A 105 -17.74 -20.25 -15.19
N CYS A 106 -19.01 -20.19 -14.78
CA CYS A 106 -20.13 -20.05 -15.68
C CYS A 106 -20.07 -18.77 -16.50
N ALA A 107 -19.67 -17.65 -15.89
CA ALA A 107 -19.47 -16.37 -16.59
C ALA A 107 -18.33 -16.46 -17.61
N PHE A 108 -17.22 -17.13 -17.28
CA PHE A 108 -16.10 -17.36 -18.20
C PHE A 108 -16.53 -18.17 -19.43
N LEU A 109 -17.30 -19.24 -19.24
CA LEU A 109 -17.74 -20.09 -20.35
C LEU A 109 -18.76 -19.37 -21.24
N LYS A 110 -19.68 -18.59 -20.65
CA LYS A 110 -20.55 -17.67 -21.40
C LYS A 110 -19.73 -16.66 -22.22
N LYS A 111 -18.71 -16.04 -21.63
CA LYS A 111 -17.81 -15.07 -22.30
C LYS A 111 -17.07 -15.70 -23.48
N LYS A 112 -16.68 -16.98 -23.37
CA LYS A 112 -16.02 -17.73 -24.45
C LYS A 112 -17.00 -18.37 -25.44
N LYS A 113 -18.31 -18.14 -25.28
CA LYS A 113 -19.39 -18.74 -26.10
C LYS A 113 -19.37 -20.27 -26.08
N ILE A 114 -18.94 -20.86 -24.96
CA ILE A 114 -18.96 -22.31 -24.77
C ILE A 114 -20.28 -22.67 -24.08
N ASN A 115 -21.18 -23.32 -24.83
CA ASN A 115 -22.50 -23.70 -24.33
C ASN A 115 -22.41 -25.03 -23.54
N ALA A 116 -22.01 -24.94 -22.27
CA ALA A 116 -21.93 -26.07 -21.36
C ALA A 116 -22.68 -25.75 -20.06
N ALA A 117 -23.66 -26.59 -19.70
CA ALA A 117 -24.34 -26.51 -18.41
C ALA A 117 -23.46 -27.19 -17.35
N LEU A 118 -22.96 -26.42 -16.38
CA LEU A 118 -22.17 -26.97 -15.28
C LEU A 118 -23.05 -27.32 -14.09
N PRO A 119 -22.88 -28.49 -13.48
CA PRO A 119 -23.44 -28.78 -12.17
C PRO A 119 -22.90 -27.80 -11.11
N LYS A 120 -23.75 -27.34 -10.20
CA LYS A 120 -23.38 -26.44 -9.08
C LYS A 120 -22.27 -26.98 -8.16
N ARG A 121 -21.98 -28.28 -8.24
CA ARG A 121 -20.93 -28.97 -7.48
C ARG A 121 -19.53 -28.78 -8.07
N ILE A 122 -19.42 -28.30 -9.31
CA ILE A 122 -18.14 -28.17 -10.02
C ILE A 122 -17.66 -26.71 -9.99
N ASP A 123 -16.54 -26.50 -9.32
CA ASP A 123 -15.81 -25.24 -9.28
C ASP A 123 -14.62 -25.24 -10.26
N GLY A 124 -14.04 -24.07 -10.50
CA GLY A 124 -12.87 -23.93 -11.38
C GLY A 124 -11.67 -24.76 -10.92
N LYS A 125 -11.50 -24.94 -9.60
CA LYS A 125 -10.46 -25.81 -9.01
C LYS A 125 -10.65 -27.28 -9.40
N ALA A 126 -11.88 -27.77 -9.40
CA ALA A 126 -12.19 -29.15 -9.75
C ALA A 126 -11.95 -29.37 -11.25
N LEU A 127 -12.48 -28.46 -12.08
CA LEU A 127 -12.38 -28.58 -13.53
C LEU A 127 -10.94 -28.46 -14.05
N MET A 128 -10.10 -27.66 -13.40
CA MET A 128 -8.67 -27.54 -13.72
C MET A 128 -7.84 -28.80 -13.39
N LYS A 129 -8.32 -29.66 -12.48
CA LYS A 129 -7.63 -30.92 -12.12
C LYS A 129 -8.02 -32.09 -13.02
N MET A 130 -9.10 -31.96 -13.78
CA MET A 130 -9.65 -33.04 -14.60
C MET A 130 -9.03 -33.08 -16.00
N SER A 131 -8.83 -34.28 -16.54
CA SER A 131 -8.48 -34.51 -17.95
C SER A 131 -9.69 -34.26 -18.87
N SER A 132 -9.47 -34.06 -20.18
CA SER A 132 -10.57 -33.90 -21.14
C SER A 132 -11.54 -35.09 -21.11
N ALA A 133 -11.02 -36.31 -21.01
CA ALA A 133 -11.81 -37.53 -20.83
C ALA A 133 -12.67 -37.52 -19.54
N GLN A 134 -12.12 -37.03 -18.43
CA GLN A 134 -12.87 -36.89 -17.17
C GLN A 134 -13.95 -35.81 -17.25
N ILE A 135 -13.66 -34.69 -17.93
CA ILE A 135 -14.64 -33.62 -18.18
C ILE A 135 -15.81 -34.16 -19.01
N ARG A 136 -15.50 -34.90 -20.08
CA ARG A 136 -16.50 -35.57 -20.93
C ARG A 136 -17.42 -36.48 -20.11
N SER A 137 -16.84 -37.36 -19.29
CA SER A 137 -17.58 -38.33 -18.47
C SER A 137 -18.44 -37.65 -17.40
N HIS A 138 -17.89 -36.69 -16.65
CA HIS A 138 -18.61 -36.03 -15.57
C HIS A 138 -19.71 -35.08 -16.03
N MET A 139 -19.55 -34.47 -17.22
CA MET A 139 -20.49 -33.48 -17.73
C MET A 139 -21.42 -34.04 -18.80
N LYS A 140 -21.19 -35.28 -19.26
CA LYS A 140 -21.94 -35.93 -20.36
C LYS A 140 -21.98 -35.08 -21.64
N ILE A 141 -20.84 -34.48 -21.99
CA ILE A 141 -20.70 -33.59 -23.17
C ILE A 141 -19.99 -34.35 -24.31
N SER A 142 -20.09 -33.84 -25.55
CA SER A 142 -19.29 -34.30 -26.68
C SER A 142 -17.77 -34.15 -26.45
N GLU A 143 -17.00 -35.01 -27.11
CA GLU A 143 -15.53 -35.05 -27.04
C GLU A 143 -14.89 -33.72 -27.46
N SER A 144 -15.32 -33.16 -28.60
CA SER A 144 -14.84 -31.88 -29.11
C SER A 144 -15.04 -30.72 -28.13
N LEU A 145 -16.20 -30.63 -27.47
CA LEU A 145 -16.47 -29.58 -26.49
C LEU A 145 -15.65 -29.77 -25.21
N SER A 146 -15.39 -31.01 -24.80
CA SER A 146 -14.56 -31.30 -23.63
C SER A 146 -13.12 -30.83 -23.81
N ASP A 147 -12.55 -31.01 -25.01
CA ASP A 147 -11.21 -30.53 -25.36
C ASP A 147 -11.16 -29.00 -25.48
N ILE A 148 -12.22 -28.38 -26.04
CA ILE A 148 -12.34 -26.93 -26.10
C ILE A 148 -12.35 -26.32 -24.69
N ILE A 149 -13.15 -26.86 -23.77
CA ILE A 149 -13.19 -26.40 -22.37
C ILE A 149 -11.83 -26.60 -21.69
N PHE A 150 -11.23 -27.78 -21.87
CA PHE A 150 -9.94 -28.13 -21.29
C PHE A 150 -8.85 -27.14 -21.72
N ASN A 151 -8.73 -26.90 -23.03
CA ASN A 151 -7.73 -26.00 -23.61
C ASN A 151 -8.00 -24.53 -23.27
N ALA A 152 -9.26 -24.10 -23.30
CA ALA A 152 -9.63 -22.72 -22.99
C ALA A 152 -9.27 -22.33 -21.54
N LEU A 153 -9.54 -23.22 -20.57
CA LEU A 153 -9.23 -22.96 -19.16
C LEU A 153 -7.73 -22.90 -18.89
N ARG A 154 -6.94 -23.75 -19.56
CA ARG A 154 -5.48 -23.79 -19.40
C ARG A 154 -4.82 -22.56 -20.03
N LYS A 155 -5.26 -22.19 -21.24
CA LYS A 155 -4.83 -20.96 -21.89
C LYS A 155 -5.17 -19.71 -21.06
N GLU A 156 -6.36 -19.66 -20.46
CA GLU A 156 -6.73 -18.56 -19.56
C GLU A 156 -5.90 -18.56 -18.28
N ASN A 157 -5.63 -19.73 -17.70
CA ASN A 157 -4.78 -19.83 -16.53
C ASN A 157 -3.35 -19.35 -16.80
N ASP A 158 -2.76 -19.70 -17.94
CA ASP A 158 -1.43 -19.23 -18.34
C ASP A 158 -1.42 -17.71 -18.60
N ARG A 159 -2.49 -17.18 -19.18
CA ARG A 159 -2.67 -15.72 -19.39
C ARG A 159 -2.71 -14.99 -18.05
N VAL A 160 -3.58 -15.42 -17.14
CA VAL A 160 -3.78 -14.77 -15.84
C VAL A 160 -2.53 -14.89 -14.96
N THR A 161 -1.87 -16.04 -14.93
CA THR A 161 -0.63 -16.21 -14.15
C THR A 161 0.50 -15.32 -14.68
N LYS A 162 0.65 -15.14 -16.01
CA LYS A 162 1.60 -14.19 -16.60
C LYS A 162 1.27 -12.74 -16.19
N LEU A 163 0.00 -12.34 -16.25
CA LEU A 163 -0.44 -11.01 -15.82
C LEU A 163 -0.15 -10.76 -14.33
N GLN A 164 -0.51 -11.72 -13.48
CA GLN A 164 -0.25 -11.64 -12.03
C GLN A 164 1.25 -11.55 -11.72
N ARG A 165 2.09 -12.29 -12.45
CA ARG A 165 3.55 -12.23 -12.29
C ARG A 165 4.10 -10.87 -12.70
N ALA A 166 3.64 -10.32 -13.82
CA ALA A 166 4.04 -8.99 -14.29
C ALA A 166 3.64 -7.89 -13.28
N GLU A 167 2.43 -7.95 -12.73
CA GLU A 167 1.96 -6.97 -11.74
C GLU A 167 2.77 -7.05 -10.43
N ARG A 168 3.10 -8.27 -9.96
CA ARG A 168 3.98 -8.45 -8.78
C ARG A 168 5.36 -7.83 -9.00
N LEU A 169 5.93 -7.96 -10.20
CA LEU A 169 7.20 -7.34 -10.56
C LEU A 169 7.09 -5.81 -10.60
N ARG A 170 6.03 -5.27 -11.21
CA ARG A 170 5.76 -3.81 -11.24
C ARG A 170 5.68 -3.24 -9.83
N VAL A 171 4.87 -3.84 -8.96
CA VAL A 171 4.70 -3.40 -7.57
C VAL A 171 6.01 -3.51 -6.79
N SER A 172 6.79 -4.58 -6.99
CA SER A 172 8.11 -4.72 -6.36
C SER A 172 9.09 -3.64 -6.81
N GLN A 173 9.13 -3.30 -8.11
CA GLN A 173 9.99 -2.25 -8.64
C GLN A 173 9.56 -0.86 -8.14
N ALA A 174 8.27 -0.56 -8.12
CA ALA A 174 7.74 0.69 -7.59
C ALA A 174 8.10 0.89 -6.10
N ARG A 175 8.03 -0.18 -5.30
CA ARG A 175 8.47 -0.14 -3.88
C ARG A 175 9.96 0.18 -3.74
N LYS A 176 10.82 -0.41 -4.58
CA LYS A 176 12.27 -0.14 -4.57
C LYS A 176 12.62 1.29 -5.01
N ALA A 177 11.90 1.82 -6.00
CA ALA A 177 12.10 3.20 -6.46
C ALA A 177 11.65 4.22 -5.40
N GLY A 178 10.54 3.95 -4.70
CA GLY A 178 10.05 4.80 -3.62
C GLY A 178 10.93 4.81 -2.37
N SER A 179 11.72 3.76 -2.13
CA SER A 179 12.67 3.71 -1.00
C SER A 179 14.04 4.36 -1.30
N GLY A 180 14.29 4.78 -2.55
CA GLY A 180 15.56 5.38 -2.99
C GLY A 180 15.60 6.92 -2.96
N HIS A 181 14.56 7.56 -2.44
CA HIS A 181 14.50 8.99 -2.17
C HIS A 181 14.21 9.21 -0.68
N ALA A 182 15.19 8.86 0.14
CA ALA A 182 15.31 9.28 1.53
C ALA A 182 16.79 9.55 1.83
#